data_AF-A0A9D7FEA7-F1
#
_entry.id   AF-A0A9D7FEA7-F1
#
_cell.length_a   1.000
_cell.length_b   1.000
_cell.length_c   1.000
_cell.angle_alpha   90.00
_cell.angle_beta   90.00
_cell.angle_gamma   90.00
#
_symmetry.space_group_name_H-M   'P 1'
#
loop_
_entity.id
_entity.type
_entity.pdbx_description
1 polymer ?
#
loop_
_entity_poly.entity_id
_entity_poly.type
_entity_poly.pdbx_seq_one_letter_code
_entity_poly.pdbx_strand_id
1 'polypeptide(L)'
;MTLEPYLLYALAGVGLFAIGLYALIARTHLLRKILALNVMGTGVFLFLIAIAYRSEPVADPVPQAMVLTGIVVSVCATGLALALAHRVQTTTGRMVLAENDESGA
;
A
#
# COMPACT_ATOMS: atom_id res chain seq x y z
N MET A 1 -20.87 6.25 -24.11
CA MET A 1 -20.39 5.34 -23.04
C MET A 1 -19.65 6.21 -22.03
N THR A 2 -20.39 6.93 -21.19
CA THR A 2 -19.82 7.76 -20.13
C THR A 2 -19.29 6.80 -19.07
N LEU A 3 -17.97 6.65 -18.98
CA LEU A 3 -17.39 5.98 -17.82
C LEU A 3 -17.73 6.87 -16.63
N GLU A 4 -18.61 6.38 -15.78
CA GLU A 4 -18.91 7.05 -14.54
C GLU A 4 -17.59 7.27 -13.78
N PRO A 5 -17.26 8.51 -13.36
CA PRO A 5 -15.97 8.84 -12.77
C PRO A 5 -15.59 7.94 -11.60
N TYR A 6 -16.55 7.46 -10.81
CA TYR A 6 -16.31 6.52 -9.71
C TYR A 6 -15.67 5.21 -10.16
N LEU A 7 -16.05 4.70 -11.35
CA LEU A 7 -15.62 3.40 -11.86
C LEU A 7 -14.16 3.47 -12.32
N LEU A 8 -13.75 4.63 -12.88
CA LEU A 8 -12.35 4.94 -13.17
C LEU A 8 -11.50 4.96 -11.90
N TYR A 9 -11.94 5.66 -10.85
CA TYR A 9 -11.20 5.72 -9.59
C TYR A 9 -11.12 4.36 -8.89
N ALA A 10 -12.20 3.57 -8.93
CA ALA A 10 -12.20 2.22 -8.37
C ALA A 10 -11.24 1.28 -9.12
N LEU A 11 -11.27 1.28 -10.46
CA LEU A 11 -10.34 0.48 -11.27
C LEU A 11 -8.89 0.92 -11.07
N ALA A 12 -8.63 2.22 -11.01
CA ALA A 12 -7.30 2.76 -10.71
C ALA A 12 -6.83 2.32 -9.32
N GLY A 13 -7.69 2.38 -8.30
CA GLY A 13 -7.39 1.91 -6.94
C GLY A 13 -7.04 0.41 -6.89
N VAL A 14 -7.84 -0.43 -7.55
CA VAL A 14 -7.56 -1.88 -7.66
C VAL A 14 -6.27 -2.14 -8.44
N GLY A 15 -6.02 -1.41 -9.52
CA GLY A 15 -4.77 -1.50 -10.28
C GLY A 15 -3.55 -1.12 -9.44
N LEU A 16 -3.64 -0.04 -8.67
CA LEU A 16 -2.56 0.41 -7.77
C LEU A 16 -2.32 -0.60 -6.65
N PHE A 17 -3.38 -1.19 -6.10
CA PHE A 17 -3.29 -2.28 -5.13
C PHE A 17 -2.56 -3.49 -5.70
N ALA A 18 -2.93 -3.93 -6.91
CA ALA A 18 -2.29 -5.07 -7.58
C ALA A 18 -0.81 -4.80 -7.88
N ILE A 19 -0.45 -3.59 -8.33
CA ILE A 19 0.94 -3.17 -8.55
C ILE A 19 1.72 -3.20 -7.23
N GLY A 20 1.15 -2.65 -6.16
CA GLY A 20 1.74 -2.67 -4.83
C GLY A 20 1.97 -4.08 -4.30
N LEU A 21 0.97 -4.96 -4.45
CA LEU A 21 1.05 -6.37 -4.05
C LEU A 21 2.11 -7.13 -4.85
N TYR A 22 2.16 -6.94 -6.17
CA TYR A 22 3.18 -7.54 -7.02
C TYR A 22 4.59 -7.06 -6.62
N ALA A 23 4.77 -5.75 -6.41
CA ALA A 23 6.05 -5.19 -5.99
C ALA A 23 6.47 -5.65 -4.58
N LEU A 24 5.53 -5.94 -3.70
CA LEU A 24 5.81 -6.46 -2.36
C LEU A 24 6.39 -7.88 -2.41
N ILE A 25 5.87 -8.72 -3.30
CA ILE A 25 6.31 -10.11 -3.49
C ILE A 25 7.63 -10.17 -4.29
N ALA A 26 7.72 -9.44 -5.40
CA ALA A 26 8.83 -9.55 -6.34
C ALA A 26 10.15 -8.88 -5.89
N ARG A 27 10.14 -8.06 -4.83
CA ARG A 27 11.31 -7.28 -4.40
C ARG A 27 11.92 -7.84 -3.12
N THR A 28 13.22 -8.15 -3.14
CA THR A 28 13.97 -8.70 -1.99
C THR A 28 14.44 -7.64 -0.99
N HIS A 29 14.64 -6.40 -1.44
CA HIS A 29 15.16 -5.31 -0.62
C HIS A 29 14.09 -4.70 0.30
N LEU A 30 14.40 -4.53 1.60
CA LEU A 30 13.46 -4.04 2.63
C LEU A 30 12.83 -2.69 2.28
N LEU A 31 13.61 -1.70 1.84
CA LEU A 31 13.06 -0.39 1.42
C LEU A 31 12.05 -0.49 0.27
N ARG A 32 12.29 -1.40 -0.68
CA ARG A 32 11.37 -1.59 -1.82
C ARG A 32 10.06 -2.21 -1.36
N LYS A 33 10.11 -3.12 -0.38
CA LYS A 33 8.90 -3.67 0.26
C LYS A 33 8.12 -2.60 1.03
N ILE A 34 8.79 -1.72 1.76
CA ILE A 34 8.14 -0.60 2.48
C ILE A 34 7.46 0.37 1.50
N LEU A 35 8.11 0.67 0.37
CA LEU A 35 7.51 1.49 -0.68
C LEU A 35 6.31 0.79 -1.32
N ALA A 36 6.43 -0.51 -1.61
CA ALA A 36 5.35 -1.31 -2.17
C ALA A 36 4.11 -1.34 -1.26
N LEU A 37 4.30 -1.43 0.07
CA LEU A 37 3.21 -1.33 1.04
C LEU A 37 2.49 0.03 1.00
N ASN A 38 3.22 1.14 0.82
CA ASN A 38 2.61 2.47 0.68
C ASN A 38 1.81 2.61 -0.62
N VAL A 39 2.32 2.08 -1.73
CA VAL A 39 1.61 2.07 -3.02
C VAL A 39 0.34 1.24 -2.92
N MET A 40 0.42 0.07 -2.29
CA MET A 40 -0.73 -0.79 -2.03
C MET A 40 -1.79 -0.07 -1.18
N GLY A 41 -1.39 0.58 -0.09
CA GLY A 41 -2.29 1.36 0.77
C GLY A 41 -2.96 2.52 0.03
N THR A 42 -2.23 3.23 -0.83
CA THR A 42 -2.79 4.28 -1.69
C THR A 42 -3.91 3.75 -2.61
N GLY A 43 -3.76 2.52 -3.12
CA GLY A 43 -4.81 1.86 -3.90
C GLY A 43 -6.09 1.59 -3.11
N VAL A 44 -5.95 1.15 -1.86
CA VAL A 44 -7.08 0.97 -0.94
C VAL A 44 -7.78 2.30 -0.65
N PHE A 45 -7.01 3.37 -0.39
CA PHE A 45 -7.58 4.69 -0.11
C PHE A 45 -8.35 5.25 -1.31
N LEU A 46 -7.81 5.13 -2.53
CA LEU A 46 -8.50 5.53 -3.75
C LEU A 46 -9.80 4.74 -3.97
N PHE A 47 -9.78 3.44 -3.69
CA PHE A 47 -10.96 2.58 -3.81
C PHE A 47 -12.06 2.99 -2.81
N LEU A 48 -11.71 3.30 -1.56
CA LEU A 48 -12.67 3.79 -0.56
C LEU A 48 -13.27 5.15 -0.94
N ILE A 49 -12.46 6.08 -1.47
CA ILE A 49 -12.96 7.36 -1.98
C ILE A 49 -13.93 7.13 -3.14
N ALA A 50 -13.62 6.22 -4.07
CA ALA A 50 -14.53 5.91 -5.18
C ALA A 50 -15.92 5.41 -4.68
N ILE A 51 -15.95 4.65 -3.58
CA ILE A 51 -17.21 4.24 -2.94
C ILE A 51 -17.91 5.41 -2.26
N ALA A 52 -17.17 6.29 -1.58
CA ALA A 52 -17.73 7.46 -0.89
C ALA A 52 -18.52 8.39 -1.82
N TYR A 53 -18.05 8.54 -3.06
CA TYR A 53 -18.65 9.39 -4.08
C TYR A 53 -19.69 8.68 -4.96
N ARG A 54 -20.02 7.40 -4.68
CA ARG A 54 -21.04 6.66 -5.44
C ARG A 54 -22.46 7.20 -5.20
N SER A 55 -22.70 7.82 -4.05
CA SER A 55 -24.01 8.32 -3.64
C SER A 55 -24.05 9.85 -3.74
N GLU A 56 -24.59 10.40 -4.83
CA GLU A 56 -24.79 11.84 -5.01
C GLU A 56 -25.89 12.38 -4.08
N PRO A 57 -25.87 13.67 -3.63
CA PRO A 57 -24.94 14.76 -4.00
C PRO A 57 -23.82 15.04 -2.97
N VAL A 58 -23.80 14.34 -1.82
CA VAL A 58 -22.79 14.55 -0.75
C VAL A 58 -22.05 13.25 -0.52
N ALA A 59 -20.72 13.30 -0.58
CA ALA A 59 -19.86 12.16 -0.32
C ALA A 59 -20.12 11.56 1.07
N ASP A 60 -20.14 10.23 1.16
CA ASP A 60 -20.31 9.54 2.43
C ASP A 60 -19.14 9.90 3.38
N PRO A 61 -19.44 10.49 4.56
CA PRO A 61 -18.39 10.88 5.51
C PRO A 61 -17.66 9.68 6.12
N VAL A 62 -18.26 8.48 6.11
CA VAL A 62 -17.70 7.30 6.76
C VAL A 62 -16.43 6.79 6.05
N PRO A 63 -16.44 6.46 4.74
CA PRO A 63 -15.21 6.06 4.05
C PRO A 63 -14.18 7.19 4.02
N GLN A 64 -14.60 8.46 3.99
CA GLN A 64 -13.69 9.61 4.04
C GLN A 64 -12.90 9.66 5.36
N ALA A 65 -13.56 9.46 6.50
CA ALA A 65 -12.91 9.39 7.80
C ALA A 65 -11.99 8.15 7.92
N MET A 66 -12.40 7.01 7.35
CA MET A 66 -11.56 5.80 7.28
C MET A 66 -10.28 6.03 6.48
N VAL A 67 -10.33 6.80 5.40
CA VAL A 67 -9.15 7.13 4.59
C VAL A 67 -8.20 8.05 5.35
N LEU A 68 -8.70 9.11 5.99
CA LEU A 68 -7.87 10.02 6.78
C LEU A 68 -7.13 9.29 7.91
N THR A 69 -7.85 8.44 8.65
CA THR A 69 -7.26 7.62 9.71
C THR A 69 -6.27 6.59 9.15
N GLY A 70 -6.62 5.94 8.04
CA GLY A 70 -5.75 5.01 7.33
C GLY A 70 -4.43 5.63 6.88
N ILE A 71 -4.46 6.86 6.34
CA ILE A 71 -3.26 7.58 5.90
C ILE A 71 -2.33 7.81 7.09
N VAL A 72 -2.84 8.31 8.23
CA VAL A 72 -2.02 8.52 9.44
C VAL A 72 -1.40 7.21 9.91
N VAL A 73 -2.18 6.13 9.99
CA VAL A 73 -1.69 4.80 10.39
C VAL A 73 -0.61 4.28 9.43
N SER A 74 -0.79 4.48 8.11
CA SER A 74 0.21 4.05 7.11
C SER A 74 1.54 4.80 7.22
N VAL A 75 1.51 6.10 7.52
CA VAL A 75 2.72 6.91 7.72
C VAL A 75 3.43 6.47 9.00
N CYS A 76 2.69 6.24 10.09
CA CYS A 76 3.25 5.69 11.33
C CYS A 76 3.87 4.30 11.15
N ALA A 77 3.17 3.40 10.45
CA ALA A 77 3.67 2.06 10.14
C ALA A 77 4.94 2.12 9.27
N THR A 78 5.00 3.05 8.31
CA THR A 78 6.19 3.29 7.48
C THR A 78 7.37 3.77 8.32
N GLY A 79 7.15 4.71 9.24
CA GLY A 79 8.17 5.17 10.18
C GLY A 79 8.71 4.04 11.05
N LEU A 80 7.81 3.21 11.60
CA LEU A 80 8.20 2.02 12.37
C LEU A 80 8.99 1.01 11.52
N ALA A 81 8.51 0.72 10.31
CA ALA A 81 9.17 -0.21 9.40
C ALA A 81 10.58 0.27 9.02
N LEU A 82 10.76 1.57 8.78
CA LEU A 82 12.07 2.16 8.52
C LEU A 82 12.98 2.13 9.75
N ALA A 83 12.45 2.44 10.94
CA ALA A 83 13.21 2.34 12.19
C ALA A 83 13.70 0.92 12.45
N LEU A 84 12.84 -0.08 12.22
CA LEU A 84 13.20 -1.50 12.32
C LEU A 84 14.20 -1.90 11.23
N ALA A 85 13.99 -1.49 9.98
CA ALA A 85 14.93 -1.78 8.88
C ALA A 85 16.31 -1.15 9.12
N HIS A 86 16.36 0.05 9.70
CA HIS A 86 17.61 0.69 10.12
C HIS A 86 18.27 -0.08 11.27
N ARG A 87 17.51 -0.51 12.27
CA ARG A 87 18.06 -1.31 13.38
C ARG A 87 18.61 -2.66 12.89
N VAL A 88 17.90 -3.35 12.01
CA VAL A 88 18.37 -4.59 11.37
C VAL A 88 19.66 -4.35 10.57
N GLN A 89 19.74 -3.24 9.82
CA GLN A 89 20.99 -2.85 9.14
C GLN A 89 22.17 -2.71 10.09
N THR A 90 21.98 -1.99 11.20
CA THR A 90 23.06 -1.73 12.15
C THR A 90 23.55 -3.00 12.84
N THR A 91 22.68 -4.00 13.01
CA THR A 91 23.02 -5.26 13.70
C THR A 91 23.51 -6.35 12.75
N THR A 92 22.93 -6.46 11.54
CA THR A 92 23.18 -7.57 10.60
C THR A 92 24.03 -7.17 9.39
N GLY A 93 24.22 -5.87 9.14
CA GLY A 93 24.97 -5.34 8.00
C GLY A 93 24.34 -5.60 6.63
N ARG A 94 23.11 -6.14 6.57
CA ARG A 94 22.41 -6.54 5.34
C ARG A 94 21.01 -5.93 5.26
N MET A 95 20.64 -5.45 4.07
CA MET A 95 19.31 -4.90 3.73
C MET A 95 18.41 -5.84 2.91
N VAL A 96 18.91 -7.05 2.71
CA VAL A 96 18.28 -8.09 1.91
C VAL A 96 17.90 -9.21 2.86
N LEU A 97 16.62 -9.60 2.82
CA LEU A 97 16.19 -10.82 3.48
C LEU A 97 16.83 -11.98 2.72
N ALA A 98 17.61 -12.81 3.41
CA ALA A 98 18.22 -13.98 2.80
C ALA A 98 17.13 -14.83 2.15
N GLU A 99 17.25 -15.09 0.86
CA GLU A 99 16.49 -16.14 0.20
C GLU A 99 17.02 -17.44 0.81
N ASN A 100 16.18 -18.18 1.52
CA ASN A 100 16.52 -19.55 1.83
C ASN A 100 16.45 -20.29 0.49
N ASP A 101 17.61 -20.57 -0.10
CA ASP A 101 17.74 -21.50 -1.21
C ASP A 101 17.32 -22.89 -0.70
N GLU A 102 16.01 -23.17 -0.62
CA GLU A 102 15.46 -24.51 -0.50
C GLU A 102 15.39 -25.21 -1.88
N SER A 103 16.42 -25.01 -2.72
CA SER A 103 16.65 -25.80 -3.92
C SER A 103 18.00 -26.50 -3.80
N GLY A 104 18.07 -27.43 -2.86
CA GLY A 104 19.26 -28.22 -2.58
C GLY A 104 18.98 -29.45 -1.71
N ALA A 105 18.03 -30.30 -2.14
CA ALA A 105 17.98 -31.72 -1.81
C ALA A 105 17.07 -32.46 -2.80
#